data_AF-A0A4Q0PAA9-F1
#
_entry.id   AF-A0A4Q0PAA9-F1
#
_cell.length_a   1.000
_cell.length_b   1.000
_cell.length_c   1.000
_cell.angle_alpha   90.00
_cell.angle_beta   90.00
_cell.angle_gamma   90.00
#
_symmetry.space_group_name_H-M   'P 1'
#
loop_
_entity.id
_entity.type
_entity.pdbx_description
1 polymer ?
#
loop_
_entity_poly.entity_id
_entity_poly.type
_entity_poly.pdbx_seq_one_letter_code
_entity_poly.pdbx_strand_id
1 'polypeptide(L)'
;MRKYIFIVTSLLFLSSYSQSRKNIYFLIDRNDTLIKKQIATQTNEYEGYRIIDETRIVKTSRRSFREKPKDKVLKKGEIWISEGDDVEYETFASYSFSFNRKVDTIISKTYFDSLSIIKDRRKFLDTIKIENIFNLNYIFIEPKNCTKFIMRQAEILTFE
;
A
#
# COMPACT_ATOMS: atom_id res chain seq x y z
N MET A 1 36.94 3.24 -36.86
CA MET A 1 35.62 2.57 -36.74
C MET A 1 35.32 1.96 -35.37
N ARG A 2 36.30 1.38 -34.64
CA ARG A 2 36.08 0.80 -33.28
C ARG A 2 35.51 1.78 -32.23
N LYS A 3 35.85 3.07 -32.27
CA LYS A 3 35.35 4.08 -31.31
C LYS A 3 33.86 4.40 -31.48
N TYR A 4 33.33 4.33 -32.70
CA TYR A 4 31.92 4.59 -32.98
C TYR A 4 31.02 3.42 -32.56
N ILE A 5 31.53 2.19 -32.62
CA ILE A 5 30.81 0.99 -32.16
C ILE A 5 30.51 1.08 -30.66
N PHE A 6 31.46 1.58 -29.85
CA PHE A 6 31.26 1.78 -28.40
C PHE A 6 30.21 2.83 -28.06
N ILE A 7 30.09 3.89 -28.87
CA ILE A 7 29.10 4.96 -28.68
C ILE A 7 27.70 4.46 -29.06
N VAL A 8 27.59 3.70 -30.16
CA VAL A 8 26.33 3.13 -30.61
C VAL A 8 25.83 2.06 -29.64
N THR A 9 26.71 1.21 -29.12
CA THR A 9 26.31 0.22 -28.10
C THR A 9 25.87 0.91 -26.81
N SER A 10 26.57 1.95 -26.33
CA SER A 10 26.15 2.65 -25.09
C SER A 10 24.79 3.35 -25.23
N LEU A 11 24.48 3.91 -26.41
CA LEU A 11 23.17 4.52 -26.70
C LEU A 11 22.03 3.49 -26.73
N LEU A 12 22.30 2.27 -27.22
CA LEU A 12 21.32 1.17 -27.23
C LEU A 12 21.08 0.58 -25.83
N PHE A 13 22.10 0.57 -24.95
CA PHE A 13 21.91 0.17 -23.56
C PHE A 13 21.14 1.21 -22.73
N LEU A 14 21.29 2.50 -23.03
CA LEU A 14 20.56 3.58 -22.32
C LEU A 14 19.06 3.63 -22.68
N SER A 15 18.67 3.30 -23.92
CA SER A 15 17.25 3.26 -24.32
C SER A 15 16.49 2.04 -23.79
N SER A 16 17.20 1.00 -23.34
CA SER A 16 16.62 -0.26 -22.85
C SER A 16 16.07 -0.17 -21.42
N TYR A 17 16.33 0.93 -20.70
CA TYR A 17 16.00 1.06 -19.26
C TYR A 17 14.67 1.75 -18.95
N SER A 18 13.89 2.17 -19.95
CA SER A 18 12.56 2.74 -19.71
C SER A 18 11.48 1.66 -19.75
N GLN A 19 11.50 0.72 -18.79
CA GLN A 19 10.35 -0.15 -18.58
C GLN A 19 9.22 0.67 -17.93
N SER A 20 8.24 1.09 -18.73
CA SER A 20 7.03 1.74 -18.22
C SER A 20 6.24 0.74 -17.38
N ARG A 21 6.08 1.00 -16.08
CA ARG A 21 5.19 0.23 -15.21
C ARG A 21 3.74 0.40 -15.66
N LYS A 22 2.95 -0.66 -15.55
CA LYS A 22 1.52 -0.63 -15.91
C LYS A 22 0.72 0.03 -14.80
N ASN A 23 -0.16 0.96 -15.18
CA ASN A 23 -1.09 1.59 -14.23
C ASN A 23 -2.27 0.66 -13.94
N ILE A 24 -2.55 0.42 -12.66
CA ILE A 24 -3.75 -0.27 -12.18
C ILE A 24 -4.61 0.74 -11.42
N TYR A 25 -5.80 0.98 -11.95
CA TYR A 25 -6.79 1.88 -11.35
C TYR A 25 -7.76 1.07 -10.51
N PHE A 26 -7.82 1.36 -9.21
CA PHE A 26 -8.71 0.68 -8.27
C PHE A 26 -9.65 1.68 -7.59
N LEU A 27 -10.96 1.43 -7.67
CA LEU A 27 -11.96 2.22 -6.96
C LEU A 27 -12.08 1.74 -5.53
N ILE A 28 -11.82 2.64 -4.58
CA ILE A 28 -12.01 2.36 -3.15
C ILE A 28 -13.51 2.42 -2.84
N ASP A 29 -14.10 1.25 -2.57
CA ASP A 29 -15.44 1.16 -2.01
C ASP A 29 -15.40 1.39 -0.50
N ARG A 30 -16.10 2.42 -0.03
CA ARG A 30 -16.20 2.76 1.40
C ARG A 30 -17.07 1.78 2.18
N ASN A 31 -17.92 1.02 1.50
CA ASN A 31 -18.79 0.02 2.11
C ASN A 31 -18.09 -1.35 2.24
N ASP A 32 -16.96 -1.56 1.55
CA ASP A 32 -16.19 -2.79 1.68
C ASP A 32 -15.37 -2.77 2.98
N THR A 33 -15.87 -3.47 4.00
CA THR A 33 -15.23 -3.58 5.32
C THR A 33 -13.84 -4.23 5.31
N LEU A 34 -13.47 -4.88 4.21
CA LEU A 34 -12.16 -5.50 4.01
C LEU A 34 -11.14 -4.54 3.37
N ILE A 35 -11.55 -3.30 3.07
CA ILE A 35 -10.67 -2.18 2.71
C ILE A 35 -10.60 -1.23 3.91
N LYS A 36 -9.52 -1.29 4.66
CA LYS A 36 -9.34 -0.47 5.86
C LYS A 36 -8.47 0.74 5.57
N LYS A 37 -9.03 1.94 5.71
CA LYS A 37 -8.24 3.16 5.66
C LYS A 37 -7.34 3.27 6.89
N GLN A 38 -6.05 3.50 6.67
CA GLN A 38 -5.06 3.75 7.71
C GLN A 38 -4.76 5.24 7.73
N ILE A 39 -5.16 5.91 8.81
CA ILE A 39 -4.92 7.33 9.01
C ILE A 39 -3.73 7.47 9.96
N ALA A 40 -2.74 8.28 9.59
CA ALA A 40 -1.63 8.57 10.47
C ALA A 40 -2.11 9.24 11.77
N THR A 41 -1.61 8.74 12.90
CA THR A 41 -1.90 9.28 14.23
C THR A 41 -1.11 10.54 14.56
N GLN A 42 -0.04 10.80 13.79
CA GLN A 42 0.78 12.00 13.89
C GLN A 42 0.43 12.98 12.76
N THR A 43 0.81 14.26 12.92
CA THR A 43 0.71 15.28 11.87
C THR A 43 1.67 14.98 10.73
N ASN A 44 1.33 14.00 9.90
CA ASN A 44 2.03 13.70 8.65
C ASN A 44 1.03 13.59 7.49
N GLU A 45 1.55 13.70 6.28
CA GLU A 45 0.73 13.78 5.05
C GLU A 45 0.40 12.41 4.47
N TYR A 46 0.99 11.36 5.04
CA TYR A 46 0.87 9.99 4.56
C TYR A 46 -0.36 9.33 5.18
N GLU A 47 -1.14 8.69 4.33
CA GLU A 47 -2.22 7.79 4.72
C GLU A 47 -2.05 6.49 3.95
N GLY A 48 -2.88 5.51 4.27
CA GLY A 48 -2.83 4.23 3.57
C GLY A 48 -4.15 3.50 3.50
N TYR A 49 -4.11 2.39 2.79
CA TYR A 49 -5.15 1.41 2.71
C TYR A 49 -4.58 0.03 2.96
N ARG A 50 -5.19 -0.70 3.89
CA ARG A 50 -4.96 -2.13 4.06
C ARG A 50 -6.09 -2.89 3.39
N ILE A 51 -5.77 -3.64 2.36
CA ILE A 51 -6.72 -4.44 1.59
C ILE A 51 -6.55 -5.90 2.01
N ILE A 52 -7.59 -6.45 2.62
CA ILE A 52 -7.60 -7.82 3.15
C ILE A 52 -8.01 -8.79 2.03
N ASP A 53 -7.31 -9.92 1.97
CA ASP A 53 -7.62 -11.07 1.12
C ASP A 53 -8.27 -12.17 1.98
N GLU A 54 -9.60 -12.22 1.97
CA GLU A 54 -10.37 -13.20 2.73
C GLU A 54 -10.22 -14.64 2.23
N THR A 55 -9.59 -14.85 1.07
CA THR A 55 -9.39 -16.19 0.50
C THR A 55 -8.12 -16.87 1.01
N ARG A 56 -7.22 -16.11 1.64
CA ARG A 56 -5.91 -16.59 2.04
C ARG A 56 -5.67 -16.38 3.53
N ILE A 57 -5.53 -17.46 4.27
CA ILE A 57 -5.13 -17.45 5.68
C ILE A 57 -3.61 -17.55 5.77
N VAL A 58 -3.02 -16.74 6.65
CA VAL A 58 -1.60 -16.74 6.98
C VAL A 58 -1.42 -16.81 8.49
N LYS A 59 -0.32 -17.44 8.92
CA LYS A 59 0.11 -17.37 10.33
C LYS A 59 0.92 -16.11 10.52
N THR A 60 0.60 -15.36 11.55
CA THR A 60 1.35 -14.17 11.96
C THR A 60 1.65 -14.28 13.45
N SER A 61 2.73 -13.66 13.89
CA SER A 61 3.07 -13.55 15.30
C SER A 61 2.82 -12.13 15.77
N ARG A 62 2.24 -11.99 16.96
CA ARG A 62 2.21 -10.72 17.67
C ARG A 62 2.80 -10.92 19.04
N ARG A 63 3.72 -10.05 19.41
CA ARG A 63 4.25 -10.01 20.76
C ARG A 63 3.13 -9.65 21.72
N SER A 64 2.84 -10.55 22.64
CA SER A 64 2.04 -10.22 23.81
C SER A 64 2.83 -9.21 24.65
N PHE A 65 2.18 -8.17 25.15
CA PHE A 65 2.82 -7.23 26.06
C PHE A 65 2.11 -7.37 27.40
N ARG A 66 2.85 -7.75 28.45
CA ARG A 66 2.33 -7.66 29.81
C ARG A 66 2.22 -6.19 30.16
N GLU A 67 1.05 -5.72 30.61
CA GLU A 67 0.90 -4.33 31.05
C GLU A 67 1.75 -4.05 32.30
N LYS A 68 2.20 -2.80 32.45
CA LYS A 68 2.90 -2.37 33.67
C LYS A 68 1.94 -2.52 34.85
N PRO A 69 2.32 -3.23 35.93
CA PRO A 69 1.49 -3.35 37.11
C PRO A 69 1.16 -1.96 37.66
N LYS A 70 -0.13 -1.66 37.87
CA LYS A 70 -0.59 -0.35 38.34
C LYS A 70 -0.02 0.02 39.72
N ASP A 71 0.27 -0.98 40.54
CA ASP A 71 0.73 -0.80 41.93
C ASP A 71 2.27 -0.81 42.07
N LYS A 72 3.03 -0.95 40.97
CA LYS A 72 4.50 -1.00 41.03
C LYS A 72 5.11 0.39 40.93
N VAL A 73 5.52 0.94 42.07
CA VAL A 73 6.37 2.13 42.16
C VAL A 73 7.82 1.74 41.81
N LEU A 74 8.35 2.29 40.72
CA LEU A 74 9.75 2.09 40.31
C LEU A 74 10.67 2.95 41.18
N LYS A 75 11.79 2.39 41.65
CA LYS A 75 12.82 3.17 42.35
C LYS A 75 13.55 4.08 41.36
N LYS A 76 14.21 5.14 41.87
CA LYS A 76 15.02 6.04 41.04
C LYS A 76 16.12 5.24 40.34
N GLY A 77 16.06 5.17 39.00
CA GLY A 77 16.98 4.39 38.15
C GLY A 77 16.44 3.05 37.65
N GLU A 78 15.26 2.59 38.12
CA GLU A 78 14.61 1.39 37.59
C GLU A 78 13.73 1.74 36.37
N ILE A 79 13.90 1.00 35.27
CA ILE A 79 13.04 1.06 34.09
C ILE A 79 12.21 -0.23 34.06
N TRP A 80 10.90 -0.09 33.87
CA TRP A 80 10.05 -1.25 33.61
C TRP A 80 10.16 -1.61 32.13
N ILE A 81 10.51 -2.86 31.85
CA ILE A 81 10.58 -3.43 30.50
C ILE A 81 9.37 -4.33 30.35
N SER A 82 8.55 -4.09 29.32
CA SER A 82 7.44 -4.98 28.98
C SER A 82 7.99 -6.34 28.55
N GLU A 83 7.79 -7.36 29.37
CA GLU A 83 8.03 -8.75 29.00
C GLU A 83 6.79 -9.34 28.33
N GLY A 84 7.00 -10.29 27.43
CA GLY A 84 5.92 -11.07 26.84
C GLY A 84 6.40 -11.94 25.69
N ASP A 85 5.62 -12.99 25.45
CA ASP A 85 5.88 -14.04 24.48
C ASP A 85 5.29 -13.67 23.12
N ASP A 86 5.90 -14.17 22.06
CA ASP A 86 5.31 -14.11 20.72
C ASP A 86 4.17 -15.13 20.63
N VAL A 87 2.97 -14.63 20.34
CA VAL A 87 1.79 -15.47 20.16
C VAL A 87 1.51 -15.58 18.67
N GLU A 88 1.52 -16.81 18.16
CA GLU A 88 1.09 -17.10 16.81
C GLU A 88 -0.43 -17.16 16.72
N TYR A 89 -1.00 -16.56 15.68
CA TYR A 89 -2.41 -16.68 15.36
C TYR A 89 -2.65 -16.65 13.85
N GLU A 90 -3.80 -17.17 13.46
CA GLU A 90 -4.24 -17.16 12.07
C GLU A 90 -4.97 -15.86 11.76
N THR A 91 -4.63 -15.27 10.61
CA THR A 91 -5.28 -14.07 10.10
C THR A 91 -5.39 -14.14 8.59
N PHE A 92 -6.24 -13.29 8.01
CA PHE A 92 -6.28 -13.14 6.56
C PHE A 92 -5.05 -12.38 6.07
N ALA A 93 -4.50 -12.81 4.93
CA ALA A 93 -3.47 -12.08 4.25
C ALA A 93 -3.96 -10.67 3.91
N SER A 94 -3.05 -9.71 3.88
CA SER A 94 -3.40 -8.35 3.51
C SER A 94 -2.24 -7.66 2.81
N TYR A 95 -2.59 -6.65 2.02
CA TYR A 95 -1.64 -5.78 1.35
C TYR A 95 -1.87 -4.36 1.83
N SER A 96 -0.84 -3.74 2.38
CA SER A 96 -0.87 -2.34 2.78
C SER A 96 -0.29 -1.46 1.70
N PHE A 97 -0.96 -0.34 1.45
CA PHE A 97 -0.57 0.67 0.49
C PHE A 97 -0.51 2.02 1.18
N SER A 98 0.46 2.85 0.84
CA SER A 98 0.59 4.21 1.33
C SER A 98 0.45 5.22 0.20
N PHE A 99 -0.01 6.43 0.51
CA PHE A 99 -0.08 7.54 -0.43
C PHE A 99 0.12 8.88 0.29
N ASN A 100 0.60 9.89 -0.43
CA ASN A 100 0.72 11.25 0.08
C ASN A 100 -0.48 12.09 -0.36
N ARG A 101 -1.28 12.56 0.60
CA ARG A 101 -2.48 13.38 0.37
C ARG A 101 -2.21 14.70 -0.37
N LYS A 102 -0.99 15.26 -0.30
CA LYS A 102 -0.65 16.49 -1.01
C LYS A 102 -0.54 16.32 -2.53
N VAL A 103 -0.37 15.09 -3.00
CA VAL A 103 -0.22 14.76 -4.43
C VAL A 103 -1.55 14.30 -5.04
N ASP A 104 -2.63 14.31 -4.25
CA ASP A 104 -3.97 13.96 -4.69
C ASP A 104 -4.40 14.85 -5.87
N THR A 105 -4.91 14.22 -6.92
CA THR A 105 -5.46 14.91 -8.09
C THR A 105 -6.97 14.78 -8.11
N ILE A 106 -7.69 15.88 -8.34
CA ILE A 106 -9.14 15.84 -8.54
C ILE A 106 -9.42 15.62 -10.03
N ILE A 107 -10.14 14.55 -10.35
CA ILE A 107 -10.54 14.22 -11.72
C ILE A 107 -12.04 14.37 -11.91
N SER A 108 -12.47 14.68 -13.14
CA SER A 108 -13.87 14.75 -13.52
C SER A 108 -14.46 13.35 -13.73
N LYS A 109 -15.80 13.27 -13.72
CA LYS A 109 -16.53 12.06 -14.14
C LYS A 109 -16.19 11.61 -15.55
N THR A 110 -16.05 12.54 -16.50
CA THR A 110 -15.68 12.21 -17.88
C THR A 110 -14.31 11.52 -17.98
N TYR A 111 -13.32 11.99 -17.21
CA TYR A 111 -12.01 11.32 -17.17
C TYR A 111 -12.11 9.97 -16.45
N PHE A 112 -12.81 9.92 -15.32
CA PHE A 112 -13.07 8.67 -14.59
C PHE A 112 -13.68 7.59 -15.49
N ASP A 113 -14.70 7.94 -16.28
CA ASP A 113 -15.40 7.01 -17.18
C ASP A 113 -14.49 6.51 -18.34
N SER A 114 -13.41 7.24 -18.65
CA SER A 114 -12.42 6.83 -19.67
C SER A 114 -11.39 5.82 -19.17
N LEU A 115 -11.29 5.60 -17.86
CA LEU A 115 -10.29 4.72 -17.25
C LEU A 115 -10.80 3.27 -17.16
N SER A 116 -9.88 2.30 -17.32
CA SER A 116 -10.17 0.89 -17.02
C SER A 116 -10.06 0.65 -15.52
N ILE A 117 -11.14 0.92 -14.78
CA ILE A 117 -11.17 0.88 -13.32
C ILE A 117 -11.64 -0.48 -12.82
N ILE A 118 -10.85 -1.08 -11.94
CA ILE A 118 -11.25 -2.25 -11.15
C ILE A 118 -12.10 -1.75 -9.98
N LYS A 119 -13.34 -2.24 -9.90
CA LYS A 119 -14.28 -1.89 -8.81
C LYS A 119 -14.40 -2.98 -7.75
N ASP A 120 -14.04 -4.21 -8.10
CA ASP A 120 -14.13 -5.37 -7.22
C ASP A 120 -12.76 -5.64 -6.56
N ARG A 121 -12.77 -5.76 -5.23
CA ARG A 121 -11.55 -5.98 -4.45
C ARG A 121 -10.85 -7.30 -4.78
N ARG A 122 -11.58 -8.39 -5.01
CA ARG A 122 -10.99 -9.69 -5.34
C ARG A 122 -10.28 -9.64 -6.69
N LYS A 123 -10.94 -9.05 -7.69
CA LYS A 123 -10.33 -8.83 -9.01
C LYS A 123 -9.06 -7.98 -8.93
N PHE A 124 -9.04 -6.97 -8.06
CA PHE A 124 -7.83 -6.19 -7.81
C PHE A 124 -6.71 -7.07 -7.23
N LEU A 125 -7.00 -7.83 -6.17
CA LEU A 125 -6.05 -8.75 -5.54
C LEU A 125 -5.49 -9.81 -6.51
N ASP A 126 -6.33 -10.35 -7.39
CA ASP A 126 -5.89 -11.31 -8.41
C ASP A 126 -4.98 -10.63 -9.43
N THR A 127 -5.31 -9.42 -9.86
CA THR A 127 -4.51 -8.65 -10.82
C THR A 127 -3.10 -8.39 -10.28
N ILE A 128 -2.98 -7.95 -9.02
CA ILE A 128 -1.67 -7.62 -8.44
C ILE A 128 -0.82 -8.86 -8.15
N LYS A 129 -1.43 -10.03 -7.96
CA LYS A 129 -0.72 -11.31 -7.82
C LYS A 129 -0.16 -11.79 -9.16
N ILE A 130 -0.94 -11.69 -10.23
CA ILE A 130 -0.55 -12.16 -11.57
C ILE A 130 0.57 -11.30 -12.16
N GLU A 131 0.47 -9.97 -12.06
CA GLU A 131 1.36 -9.06 -12.78
C GLU A 131 2.65 -8.66 -12.03
N ASN A 132 2.96 -9.38 -10.94
CA ASN A 132 4.04 -9.05 -10.00
C ASN A 132 3.86 -7.68 -9.34
N ILE A 133 3.65 -7.72 -8.02
CA ILE A 133 3.29 -6.57 -7.19
C ILE A 133 4.29 -5.40 -7.24
N PHE A 134 5.54 -5.64 -7.67
CA PHE A 134 6.59 -4.62 -7.73
C PHE A 134 6.66 -3.87 -9.06
N ASN A 135 5.96 -4.35 -10.09
CA ASN A 135 6.05 -3.82 -11.46
C ASN A 135 4.83 -2.98 -11.87
N LEU A 136 3.96 -2.68 -10.91
CA LEU A 136 2.71 -1.94 -11.12
C LEU A 136 2.80 -0.54 -10.51
N ASN A 137 2.10 0.41 -11.14
CA ASN A 137 1.76 1.69 -10.54
C ASN A 137 0.33 1.61 -10.01
N TYR A 138 0.15 1.75 -8.71
CA TYR A 138 -1.16 1.70 -8.09
C TYR A 138 -1.80 3.09 -8.09
N ILE A 139 -3.01 3.17 -8.63
CA ILE A 139 -3.78 4.41 -8.65
C ILE A 139 -5.12 4.14 -7.99
N PHE A 140 -5.31 4.68 -6.79
CA PHE A 140 -6.54 4.54 -6.05
C PHE A 140 -7.46 5.73 -6.31
N ILE A 141 -8.73 5.42 -6.54
CA ILE A 141 -9.75 6.40 -6.86
C ILE A 141 -10.80 6.38 -5.76
N GLU A 142 -11.14 7.54 -5.23
CA GLU A 142 -12.23 7.71 -4.29
C GLU A 142 -13.27 8.70 -4.80
N PRO A 143 -14.57 8.41 -4.63
CA PRO A 143 -15.62 9.39 -4.90
C PRO A 143 -15.55 10.55 -3.89
N LYS A 144 -15.50 11.78 -4.40
CA LYS A 144 -15.66 13.00 -3.58
C LYS A 144 -17.11 13.48 -3.60
N ASN A 145 -17.73 13.46 -4.77
CA ASN A 145 -19.15 13.68 -5.00
C ASN A 145 -19.56 13.04 -6.34
N CYS A 146 -20.80 13.25 -6.80
CA CYS A 146 -21.33 12.62 -8.01
C CYS A 146 -20.56 12.95 -9.31
N THR A 147 -19.74 14.00 -9.33
CA THR A 147 -19.08 14.50 -10.55
C THR A 147 -17.55 14.58 -10.44
N LYS A 148 -17.00 14.41 -9.23
CA LYS A 148 -15.57 14.55 -8.94
C LYS A 148 -15.05 13.38 -8.12
N PHE A 149 -13.86 12.93 -8.49
CA PHE A 149 -13.15 11.85 -7.82
C PHE A 149 -11.77 12.32 -7.41
N ILE A 150 -11.22 11.72 -6.36
CA ILE A 150 -9.84 11.92 -5.93
C ILE A 150 -9.05 10.73 -6.46
N MET A 151 -8.06 11.03 -7.30
CA MET A 151 -7.11 10.07 -7.82
C MET A 151 -5.80 10.19 -7.04
N ARG A 152 -5.30 9.07 -6.55
CA ARG A 152 -4.13 9.01 -5.67
C ARG A 152 -3.15 7.97 -6.18
N GLN A 153 -1.89 8.36 -6.27
CA GLN A 153 -0.83 7.41 -6.50
C GLN A 153 -0.50 6.71 -5.18
N ALA A 154 -0.54 5.38 -5.19
CA ALA A 154 -0.29 4.55 -4.03
C ALA A 154 0.96 3.68 -4.24
N GLU A 155 1.67 3.42 -3.15
CA GLU A 155 2.85 2.57 -3.10
C GLU A 155 2.58 1.40 -2.16
N ILE A 156 2.88 0.19 -2.59
CA ILE A 156 2.77 -0.97 -1.72
C ILE A 156 3.84 -0.96 -0.62
N LEU A 157 3.45 -1.28 0.60
CA LEU A 157 4.33 -1.47 1.74
C LEU A 157 4.72 -2.94 1.86
N THR A 158 6.02 -3.22 1.92
CA THR A 158 6.57 -4.59 2.03
C THR A 158 6.97 -4.99 3.44
N PHE A 159 6.98 -4.04 4.38
CA PHE A 159 7.35 -4.27 5.77
C PHE A 159 6.13 -3.93 6.63
N GLU A 160 5.53 -4.96 7.23
CA GLU A 160 4.55 -4.85 8.32
C GLU A 160 5.16 -5.44 9.60
#